data_AF-A0A956CLK4-F1
#
_entry.id   AF-A0A956CLK4-F1
#
_cell.length_a   1.000
_cell.length_b   1.000
_cell.length_c   1.000
_cell.angle_alpha   90.00
_cell.angle_beta   90.00
_cell.angle_gamma   90.00
#
_symmetry.space_group_name_H-M   'P 1'
#
loop_
_entity.id
_entity.type
_entity.pdbx_description
1 polymer ?
#
loop_
_entity_poly.entity_id
_entity_poly.type
_entity_poly.pdbx_seq_one_letter_code
_entity_poly.pdbx_strand_id
1 'polypeptide(L)'
;MTEYQTYRGPSQRRGLRIALAVAGVAFLGCGGSGAASRRTIRMEELRVTPGGVYDAESLFAEAFDLAKAKRCPEAVDRYDRVVREFPTSEFVSAALYNAGLCLMESGDANGGIARFERLLREHADSPDTKHGRFQLLALYLRVHRDADAISVADALLADKALDPDERMEAMSMRSEALLSLGSLDDAERQARIAVAFYR
;
A
#
# COMPACT_ATOMS: atom_id res chain seq x y z
N MET A 1 0.64 19.35 12.17
CA MET A 1 1.88 19.40 11.35
C MET A 1 2.18 17.97 10.96
N THR A 2 1.79 17.58 9.76
CA THR A 2 1.95 16.20 9.28
C THR A 2 3.38 16.04 8.81
N GLU A 3 4.16 15.18 9.48
CA GLU A 3 5.51 14.84 9.04
C GLU A 3 5.42 14.11 7.69
N TYR A 4 5.78 14.81 6.61
CA TYR A 4 6.07 14.17 5.33
C TYR A 4 7.42 13.46 5.49
N GLN A 5 7.37 12.17 5.85
CA GLN A 5 8.53 11.30 5.77
C GLN A 5 9.07 11.34 4.33
N THR A 6 10.35 11.66 4.18
CA THR A 6 11.06 11.55 2.92
C THR A 6 11.01 10.09 2.46
N TYR A 7 10.31 9.83 1.36
CA TYR A 7 10.32 8.53 0.72
C TYR A 7 11.76 8.19 0.30
N ARG A 8 12.42 7.32 1.08
CA ARG A 8 13.60 6.56 0.64
C ARG A 8 13.05 5.27 0.03
N GLY A 9 13.22 5.10 -1.27
CA GLY A 9 12.89 3.85 -1.96
C GLY A 9 13.49 2.63 -1.23
N PRO A 10 12.82 1.47 -1.26
CA PRO A 10 13.22 0.32 -0.45
C PRO A 10 14.62 -0.19 -0.83
N SER A 11 15.52 -0.19 0.15
CA SER A 11 16.78 -0.92 0.10
C SER A 11 16.50 -2.40 -0.15
N GLN A 12 17.09 -2.94 -1.22
CA GLN A 12 17.02 -4.34 -1.68
C GLN A 12 16.74 -5.36 -0.58
N ARG A 13 15.51 -5.89 -0.52
CA ARG A 13 15.22 -7.16 0.16
C ARG A 13 14.64 -8.17 -0.83
N ARG A 14 15.34 -9.30 -0.88
CA ARG A 14 15.22 -10.38 -1.87
C ARG A 14 13.92 -11.17 -1.65
N GLY A 15 13.05 -11.19 -2.64
CA GLY A 15 11.97 -12.17 -2.78
C GLY A 15 12.32 -13.17 -3.88
N LEU A 16 12.60 -14.42 -3.48
CA LEU A 16 12.91 -15.54 -4.36
C LEU A 16 11.66 -15.98 -5.13
N ARG A 17 11.67 -15.87 -6.46
CA ARG A 17 10.70 -16.54 -7.35
C ARG A 17 11.44 -17.48 -8.29
N ILE A 18 11.22 -18.78 -8.10
CA ILE A 18 11.79 -19.87 -8.89
C ILE A 18 11.00 -19.98 -10.19
N ALA A 19 11.67 -19.82 -11.33
CA ALA A 19 11.17 -20.25 -12.63
C ALA A 19 12.17 -21.25 -13.21
N LEU A 20 11.71 -22.49 -13.44
CA LEU A 20 12.48 -23.58 -14.03
C LEU A 20 12.97 -23.20 -15.43
N ALA A 21 14.26 -23.45 -15.70
CA ALA A 21 14.80 -23.53 -17.05
C ALA A 21 15.59 -24.84 -17.20
N VAL A 22 15.35 -25.49 -18.34
CA VAL A 22 15.73 -26.86 -18.72
C VAL A 22 17.25 -27.10 -18.65
N ALA A 23 17.64 -28.24 -18.07
CA ALA A 23 19.02 -28.67 -17.91
C ALA A 23 19.64 -29.13 -19.24
N GLY A 24 20.72 -28.46 -19.67
CA GLY A 24 21.68 -28.99 -20.62
C GLY A 24 22.97 -29.36 -19.88
N VAL A 25 23.32 -30.65 -19.86
CA VAL A 25 24.54 -31.17 -19.23
C VAL A 25 25.70 -31.10 -20.22
N ALA A 26 26.80 -30.46 -19.84
CA ALA A 26 28.12 -30.68 -20.40
C ALA A 26 29.17 -30.61 -19.28
N PHE A 27 29.99 -31.65 -19.18
CA PHE A 27 30.95 -31.90 -18.11
C PHE A 27 32.29 -31.16 -18.31
N LEU A 28 32.95 -30.90 -17.16
CA LEU A 28 34.40 -30.71 -16.91
C LEU A 28 35.06 -29.35 -17.21
N GLY A 29 35.20 -28.55 -16.14
CA GLY A 29 36.22 -27.50 -16.02
C GLY A 29 36.33 -27.03 -14.56
N CYS A 30 37.43 -27.36 -13.89
CA CYS A 30 37.77 -26.87 -12.55
C CYS A 30 38.11 -25.37 -12.57
N GLY A 31 37.67 -24.62 -11.55
CA GLY A 31 38.33 -23.37 -11.13
C GLY A 31 37.41 -22.20 -10.80
N GLY A 32 37.32 -21.86 -9.51
CA GLY A 32 36.87 -20.55 -9.05
C GLY A 32 35.39 -20.46 -8.66
N SER A 33 35.07 -20.88 -7.42
CA SER A 33 33.79 -20.62 -6.76
C SER A 33 33.67 -19.14 -6.34
N GLY A 34 33.81 -18.22 -7.28
CA GLY A 34 33.29 -16.87 -7.15
C GLY A 34 31.85 -16.91 -7.62
N ALA A 35 30.90 -17.16 -6.70
CA ALA A 35 29.48 -16.95 -7.00
C ALA A 35 29.27 -15.43 -7.22
N ALA A 36 29.59 -14.98 -8.43
CA ALA A 36 29.23 -13.67 -8.92
C ALA A 36 27.71 -13.62 -8.85
N SER A 37 27.19 -13.01 -7.78
CA SER A 37 25.78 -12.66 -7.65
C SER A 37 25.44 -11.89 -8.93
N ARG A 38 24.80 -12.57 -9.90
CA ARG A 38 24.23 -11.91 -11.07
C ARG A 38 23.24 -10.90 -10.51
N ARG A 39 23.68 -9.64 -10.39
CA ARG A 39 22.79 -8.51 -10.24
C ARG A 39 22.06 -8.44 -11.56
N THR A 40 20.89 -9.08 -11.63
CA THR A 40 19.92 -8.77 -12.67
C THR A 40 19.56 -7.31 -12.46
N ILE A 41 20.13 -6.43 -13.27
CA ILE A 41 19.71 -5.03 -13.32
C ILE A 41 18.32 -5.10 -13.95
N ARG A 42 17.28 -4.94 -13.13
CA ARG A 42 15.93 -4.71 -13.64
C ARG A 42 15.95 -3.30 -14.24
N MET A 43 15.91 -3.23 -15.56
CA MET A 43 15.68 -1.97 -16.25
C MET A 43 14.20 -1.66 -16.10
N GLU A 44 13.87 -0.49 -15.55
CA GLU A 44 12.49 -0.01 -15.51
C GLU A 44 12.00 0.21 -16.96
N GLU A 45 10.72 -0.05 -17.19
CA GLU A 45 10.13 0.17 -18.52
C GLU A 45 10.12 1.68 -18.83
N LEU A 46 10.63 2.04 -20.00
CA LEU A 46 10.60 3.41 -20.52
C LEU A 46 9.52 3.52 -21.58
N ARG A 47 8.71 4.58 -21.50
CA ARG A 47 7.74 4.98 -22.53
C ARG A 47 8.32 6.14 -23.33
N VAL A 48 8.21 6.04 -24.65
CA VAL A 48 8.63 7.09 -25.58
C VAL A 48 7.39 7.66 -26.26
N THR A 49 7.21 8.96 -26.18
CA THR A 49 6.10 9.69 -26.81
C THR A 49 6.63 10.92 -27.54
N PRO A 50 5.84 11.59 -28.40
CA PRO A 50 6.23 12.89 -28.94
C PRO A 50 6.53 13.95 -27.86
N GLY A 51 5.98 13.78 -26.65
CA GLY A 51 6.24 14.64 -25.48
C GLY A 51 7.48 14.28 -24.66
N GLY A 52 8.27 13.27 -25.07
CA GLY A 52 9.50 12.87 -24.41
C GLY A 52 9.49 11.42 -23.92
N VAL A 53 10.55 11.10 -23.15
CA VAL A 53 10.76 9.78 -22.53
C VAL A 53 10.46 9.88 -21.05
N TYR A 54 9.68 8.94 -20.52
CA TYR A 54 9.37 8.84 -19.10
C TYR A 54 9.20 7.38 -18.67
N ASP A 55 9.24 7.13 -17.39
CA ASP A 55 9.07 5.82 -16.73
C ASP A 55 8.15 5.96 -15.51
N ALA A 56 7.93 4.85 -14.80
CA ALA A 56 7.12 4.86 -13.58
C ALA A 56 7.71 5.73 -12.46
N GLU A 57 9.04 5.72 -12.31
CA GLU A 57 9.75 6.48 -11.27
C GLU A 57 9.59 7.99 -11.46
N SER A 58 9.84 8.49 -12.67
CA SER A 58 9.70 9.91 -13.01
C SER A 58 8.26 10.40 -12.87
N LEU A 59 7.26 9.61 -13.29
CA LEU A 59 5.86 9.95 -13.07
C LEU A 59 5.50 9.97 -11.57
N PHE A 60 5.99 9.01 -10.80
CA PHE A 60 5.75 8.96 -9.36
C PHE A 60 6.39 10.15 -8.64
N ALA A 61 7.63 10.49 -9.00
CA ALA A 61 8.34 11.62 -8.42
C ALA A 61 7.62 12.95 -8.72
N GLU A 62 7.16 13.15 -9.95
CA GLU A 62 6.39 14.34 -10.30
C GLU A 62 5.06 14.40 -9.55
N ALA A 63 4.34 13.27 -9.45
CA ALA A 63 3.11 13.17 -8.67
C ALA A 63 3.34 13.56 -7.19
N PHE A 64 4.45 13.09 -6.62
CA PHE A 64 4.84 13.38 -5.26
C PHE A 64 5.15 14.88 -5.04
N ASP A 65 5.86 15.51 -5.96
CA ASP A 65 6.13 16.95 -5.90
C ASP A 65 4.84 17.78 -6.05
N LEU A 66 3.92 17.38 -6.92
CA LEU A 66 2.59 17.99 -7.05
C LEU A 66 1.78 17.86 -5.75
N ALA A 67 1.78 16.68 -5.12
CA ALA A 67 1.09 16.45 -3.86
C ALA A 67 1.66 17.33 -2.74
N LYS A 68 2.99 17.46 -2.65
CA LYS A 68 3.66 18.36 -1.71
C LYS A 68 3.31 19.83 -1.95
N ALA A 69 3.13 20.22 -3.22
CA ALA A 69 2.64 21.54 -3.60
C ALA A 69 1.13 21.74 -3.38
N LYS A 70 0.43 20.77 -2.74
CA LYS A 70 -1.04 20.76 -2.54
C LYS A 70 -1.84 20.80 -3.84
N ARG A 71 -1.23 20.39 -4.95
CA ARG A 71 -1.85 20.25 -6.27
C ARG A 71 -2.40 18.83 -6.44
N CYS A 72 -3.25 18.43 -5.49
CA CYS A 72 -3.75 17.06 -5.37
C CYS A 72 -4.43 16.51 -6.64
N PRO A 73 -5.27 17.27 -7.38
CA PRO A 73 -5.88 16.76 -8.61
C PRO A 73 -4.86 16.34 -9.67
N GLU A 74 -3.79 17.12 -9.84
CA GLU A 74 -2.74 16.83 -10.82
C GLU A 74 -1.83 15.70 -10.34
N ALA A 75 -1.56 15.63 -9.03
CA ALA A 75 -0.83 14.50 -8.45
C ALA A 75 -1.55 13.17 -8.69
N VAL A 76 -2.88 13.14 -8.49
CA VAL A 76 -3.71 11.94 -8.73
C VAL A 76 -3.63 11.52 -10.20
N ASP A 77 -3.70 12.45 -11.15
CA ASP A 77 -3.54 12.12 -12.58
C ASP A 77 -2.20 11.41 -12.84
N ARG A 78 -1.10 11.91 -12.26
CA ARG A 78 0.23 11.29 -12.45
C ARG A 78 0.36 9.95 -11.75
N TYR A 79 -0.17 9.79 -10.54
CA TYR A 79 -0.22 8.48 -9.88
C TYR A 79 -1.07 7.47 -10.65
N ASP A 80 -2.22 7.88 -11.17
CA ASP A 80 -3.09 6.99 -11.96
C ASP A 80 -2.42 6.58 -13.28
N ARG A 81 -1.58 7.45 -13.85
CA ARG A 81 -0.72 7.09 -14.99
C ARG A 81 0.31 6.02 -14.64
N VAL A 82 0.96 6.09 -13.47
CA VAL A 82 1.86 5.01 -13.01
C VAL A 82 1.11 3.68 -13.00
N VAL A 83 -0.06 3.65 -12.38
CA VAL A 83 -0.87 2.42 -12.23
C VAL A 83 -1.34 1.88 -13.59
N ARG A 84 -1.73 2.75 -14.52
CA ARG A 84 -2.28 2.36 -15.82
C ARG A 84 -1.20 2.00 -16.85
N GLU A 85 -0.12 2.76 -16.90
CA GLU A 85 0.91 2.64 -17.94
C GLU A 85 2.06 1.72 -17.52
N PHE A 86 2.22 1.46 -16.21
CA PHE A 86 3.29 0.62 -15.65
C PHE A 86 2.75 -0.35 -14.58
N PRO A 87 1.76 -1.21 -14.90
CA PRO A 87 1.04 -2.02 -13.90
C PRO A 87 1.92 -3.05 -13.17
N THR A 88 3.12 -3.36 -13.67
CA THR A 88 4.08 -4.27 -13.03
C THR A 88 5.19 -3.56 -12.26
N SER A 89 5.18 -2.22 -12.25
CA SER A 89 6.20 -1.43 -11.57
C SER A 89 6.10 -1.57 -10.06
N GLU A 90 7.23 -1.40 -9.37
CA GLU A 90 7.24 -1.37 -7.90
C GLU A 90 6.56 -0.12 -7.32
N PHE A 91 6.38 0.93 -8.13
CA PHE A 91 5.72 2.17 -7.72
C PHE A 91 4.19 2.08 -7.68
N VAL A 92 3.57 1.00 -8.18
CA VAL A 92 2.10 0.92 -8.30
C VAL A 92 1.40 0.96 -6.93
N SER A 93 1.90 0.23 -5.93
CA SER A 93 1.29 0.23 -4.59
C SER A 93 1.39 1.59 -3.94
N ALA A 94 2.57 2.22 -4.00
CA ALA A 94 2.79 3.56 -3.48
C ALA A 94 1.95 4.60 -4.23
N ALA A 95 1.79 4.47 -5.55
CA ALA A 95 0.97 5.38 -6.35
C ALA A 95 -0.51 5.30 -5.97
N LEU A 96 -1.06 4.09 -5.80
CA LEU A 96 -2.43 3.90 -5.32
C LEU A 96 -2.62 4.51 -3.92
N TYR A 97 -1.68 4.26 -3.01
CA TYR A 97 -1.73 4.81 -1.65
C TYR A 97 -1.73 6.34 -1.65
N ASN A 98 -0.76 6.96 -2.32
CA ASN A 98 -0.62 8.42 -2.36
C ASN A 98 -1.74 9.11 -3.14
N ALA A 99 -2.27 8.50 -4.21
CA ALA A 99 -3.48 8.97 -4.87
C ALA A 99 -4.68 8.96 -3.91
N GLY A 100 -4.84 7.88 -3.14
CA GLY A 100 -5.87 7.78 -2.11
C GLY A 100 -5.80 8.92 -1.09
N LEU A 101 -4.60 9.22 -0.58
CA LEU A 101 -4.38 10.35 0.33
C LEU A 101 -4.71 11.71 -0.30
N CYS A 102 -4.28 11.95 -1.54
CA CYS A 102 -4.61 13.20 -2.25
C CYS A 102 -6.12 13.39 -2.42
N LEU A 103 -6.84 12.32 -2.73
CA LEU A 103 -8.30 12.33 -2.87
C LEU A 103 -8.99 12.59 -1.52
N MET A 104 -8.50 11.97 -0.44
CA MET A 104 -8.96 12.26 0.92
C MET A 104 -8.82 13.73 1.29
N GLU A 105 -7.63 14.31 1.06
CA GLU A 105 -7.35 15.73 1.34
C GLU A 105 -8.21 16.67 0.49
N SER A 106 -8.55 16.26 -0.73
CA SER A 106 -9.39 17.05 -1.65
C SER A 106 -10.89 16.88 -1.41
N GLY A 107 -11.29 16.08 -0.41
CA GLY A 107 -12.68 15.81 -0.07
C GLY A 107 -13.37 14.73 -0.90
N ASP A 108 -12.68 14.11 -1.87
CA ASP A 108 -13.20 12.98 -2.64
C ASP A 108 -12.99 11.66 -1.88
N ALA A 109 -13.86 11.43 -0.90
CA ALA A 109 -13.83 10.22 -0.09
C ALA A 109 -14.03 8.94 -0.94
N ASN A 110 -14.91 8.98 -1.94
CA ASN A 110 -15.22 7.82 -2.77
C ASN A 110 -14.06 7.47 -3.70
N GLY A 111 -13.41 8.47 -4.30
CA GLY A 111 -12.18 8.29 -5.06
C GLY A 111 -11.07 7.68 -4.19
N GLY A 112 -10.89 8.19 -2.97
CA GLY A 112 -9.94 7.65 -2.01
C GLY A 112 -10.20 6.18 -1.67
N ILE A 113 -11.45 5.84 -1.33
CA ILE A 113 -11.90 4.45 -1.07
C ILE A 113 -11.52 3.56 -2.24
N ALA A 114 -11.84 3.96 -3.47
CA ALA A 114 -11.57 3.17 -4.66
C ALA A 114 -10.07 2.87 -4.85
N ARG A 115 -9.18 3.83 -4.52
CA ARG A 115 -7.72 3.63 -4.61
C ARG A 115 -7.18 2.69 -3.54
N PHE A 116 -7.62 2.83 -2.29
CA PHE A 116 -7.18 1.93 -1.22
C PHE A 116 -7.74 0.52 -1.37
N GLU A 117 -9.01 0.37 -1.74
CA GLU A 117 -9.56 -0.96 -2.03
C GLU A 117 -8.77 -1.66 -3.15
N ARG A 118 -8.41 -0.92 -4.20
CA ARG A 118 -7.60 -1.46 -5.30
C ARG A 118 -6.21 -1.88 -4.82
N LEU A 119 -5.56 -1.05 -4.00
CA LEU A 119 -4.29 -1.39 -3.35
C LEU A 119 -4.38 -2.71 -2.57
N LEU A 120 -5.40 -2.86 -1.72
CA LEU A 120 -5.61 -4.05 -0.90
C LEU A 120 -5.90 -5.31 -1.75
N ARG A 121 -6.64 -5.17 -2.86
CA ARG A 121 -6.96 -6.28 -3.76
C ARG A 121 -5.79 -6.71 -4.64
N GLU A 122 -5.06 -5.76 -5.22
CA GLU A 122 -4.04 -6.04 -6.25
C GLU A 122 -2.63 -6.17 -5.67
N HIS A 123 -2.36 -5.59 -4.49
CA HIS A 123 -1.03 -5.51 -3.89
C HIS A 123 -1.02 -5.87 -2.40
N ALA A 124 -1.77 -6.92 -2.01
CA ALA A 124 -1.96 -7.34 -0.62
C ALA A 124 -0.66 -7.51 0.21
N ASP A 125 0.45 -7.88 -0.45
CA ASP A 125 1.76 -8.12 0.18
C ASP A 125 2.69 -6.88 0.17
N SER A 126 2.23 -5.75 -0.37
CA SER A 126 3.04 -4.51 -0.44
C SER A 126 3.14 -3.82 0.93
N PRO A 127 4.26 -3.12 1.21
CA PRO A 127 4.40 -2.37 2.46
C PRO A 127 3.32 -1.30 2.64
N ASP A 128 2.77 -0.77 1.54
CA ASP A 128 1.72 0.26 1.57
C ASP A 128 0.36 -0.28 2.02
N THR A 129 0.10 -1.58 1.88
CA THR A 129 -1.21 -2.18 2.14
C THR A 129 -1.65 -2.04 3.60
N LYS A 130 -0.73 -2.17 4.56
CA LYS A 130 -1.09 -2.01 5.98
C LYS A 130 -1.59 -0.59 6.26
N HIS A 131 -0.85 0.42 5.83
CA HIS A 131 -1.26 1.82 5.96
C HIS A 131 -2.53 2.10 5.15
N GLY A 132 -2.66 1.54 3.95
CA GLY A 132 -3.87 1.64 3.13
C GLY A 132 -5.12 1.10 3.82
N ARG A 133 -5.01 0.01 4.62
CA ARG A 133 -6.13 -0.51 5.41
C ARG A 133 -6.60 0.47 6.47
N PHE A 134 -5.69 1.13 7.21
CA PHE A 134 -6.05 2.16 8.19
C PHE A 134 -6.75 3.35 7.51
N GLN A 135 -6.23 3.82 6.38
CA GLN A 135 -6.84 4.93 5.65
C GLN A 135 -8.23 4.56 5.09
N LEU A 136 -8.39 3.34 4.57
CA LEU A 136 -9.68 2.85 4.11
C LEU A 136 -10.69 2.71 5.26
N LEU A 137 -10.25 2.20 6.40
CA LEU A 137 -11.06 2.10 7.61
C LEU A 137 -11.55 3.47 8.08
N ALA A 138 -10.65 4.46 8.15
CA ALA A 138 -11.00 5.83 8.49
C ALA A 138 -11.98 6.45 7.50
N LEU A 139 -11.80 6.17 6.20
CA LEU A 139 -12.73 6.61 5.16
C LEU A 139 -14.12 6.00 5.33
N TYR A 140 -14.22 4.69 5.61
CA TYR A 140 -15.51 4.04 5.81
C TYR A 140 -16.26 4.55 7.03
N LEU A 141 -15.57 4.79 8.14
CA LEU A 141 -16.16 5.44 9.31
C LEU A 141 -16.70 6.83 8.95
N ARG A 142 -15.90 7.64 8.23
CA ARG A 142 -16.29 8.99 7.82
C ARG A 142 -17.53 9.03 6.92
N VAL A 143 -17.74 8.01 6.10
CA VAL A 143 -18.90 7.93 5.20
C VAL A 143 -20.02 7.02 5.74
N HIS A 144 -19.97 6.62 7.01
CA HIS A 144 -20.94 5.75 7.68
C HIS A 144 -21.17 4.41 6.95
N ARG A 145 -20.12 3.86 6.34
CA ARG A 145 -20.11 2.49 5.79
C ARG A 145 -19.62 1.52 6.86
N ASP A 146 -20.38 1.44 7.96
CA ASP A 146 -19.94 0.79 9.20
C ASP A 146 -19.65 -0.71 9.03
N ALA A 147 -20.46 -1.43 8.23
CA ALA A 147 -20.22 -2.84 7.94
C ALA A 147 -18.90 -3.09 7.20
N ASP A 148 -18.55 -2.19 6.27
CA ASP A 148 -17.27 -2.26 5.55
C ASP A 148 -16.11 -1.88 6.47
N ALA A 149 -16.29 -0.87 7.34
CA ALA A 149 -15.32 -0.51 8.37
C ALA A 149 -15.02 -1.70 9.30
N ILE A 150 -16.04 -2.38 9.83
CA ILE A 150 -15.88 -3.58 10.66
C ILE A 150 -15.08 -4.66 9.92
N SER A 151 -15.42 -4.92 8.66
CA SER A 151 -14.74 -5.93 7.84
C SER A 151 -13.25 -5.63 7.63
N VAL A 152 -12.91 -4.36 7.35
CA VAL A 152 -11.51 -3.93 7.21
C VAL A 152 -10.76 -4.01 8.54
N ALA A 153 -11.40 -3.61 9.63
CA ALA A 153 -10.78 -3.65 10.95
C ALA A 153 -10.56 -5.09 11.45
N ASP A 154 -11.49 -6.01 11.18
CA ASP A 154 -11.32 -7.44 11.46
C ASP A 154 -10.12 -8.02 10.72
N ALA A 155 -9.95 -7.66 9.45
CA ALA A 155 -8.79 -8.07 8.65
C ALA A 155 -7.47 -7.50 9.20
N LEU A 156 -7.46 -6.25 9.68
CA LEU A 156 -6.30 -5.65 10.36
C LEU A 156 -5.96 -6.38 11.66
N LEU A 157 -6.95 -6.62 12.52
CA LEU A 157 -6.73 -7.23 13.84
C LEU A 157 -6.27 -8.69 13.75
N ALA A 158 -6.59 -9.38 12.64
CA ALA A 158 -6.10 -10.72 12.34
C ALA A 158 -4.59 -10.75 12.00
N ASP A 159 -4.00 -9.62 11.60
CA ASP A 159 -2.57 -9.54 11.32
C ASP A 159 -1.76 -9.50 12.64
N LYS A 160 -0.88 -10.49 12.78
CA LYS A 160 -0.04 -10.69 13.97
C LYS A 160 1.15 -9.75 14.02
N ALA A 161 1.46 -9.07 12.91
CA ALA A 161 2.54 -8.10 12.81
C ALA A 161 2.13 -6.68 13.23
N LEU A 162 0.85 -6.43 13.55
CA LEU A 162 0.45 -5.17 14.17
C LEU A 162 1.13 -5.04 15.53
N ASP A 163 1.82 -3.93 15.70
CA ASP A 163 2.35 -3.55 17.01
C ASP A 163 1.19 -3.19 17.97
N PRO A 164 1.47 -3.07 19.29
CA PRO A 164 0.42 -2.78 20.26
C PRO A 164 -0.35 -1.48 19.99
N ASP A 165 0.32 -0.43 19.50
CA ASP A 165 -0.33 0.87 19.28
C ASP A 165 -1.26 0.82 18.07
N GLU A 166 -0.80 0.24 16.96
CA GLU A 166 -1.59 -0.04 15.77
C GLU A 166 -2.81 -0.94 16.09
N ARG A 167 -2.61 -1.93 16.97
CA ARG A 167 -3.69 -2.82 17.40
C ARG A 167 -4.75 -2.07 18.21
N MET A 168 -4.35 -1.18 19.11
CA MET A 168 -5.27 -0.35 19.88
C MET A 168 -6.04 0.61 18.97
N GLU A 169 -5.38 1.22 17.98
CA GLU A 169 -6.03 2.08 16.99
C GLU A 169 -7.11 1.30 16.21
N ALA A 170 -6.75 0.13 15.66
CA ALA A 170 -7.71 -0.71 14.93
C ALA A 170 -8.87 -1.19 15.81
N MET A 171 -8.62 -1.53 17.09
CA MET A 171 -9.69 -1.85 18.05
C MET A 171 -10.58 -0.64 18.32
N SER A 172 -10.02 0.55 18.46
CA SER A 172 -10.81 1.76 18.72
C SER A 172 -11.73 2.08 17.54
N MET A 173 -11.19 2.08 16.31
CA MET A 173 -11.94 2.32 15.08
C MET A 173 -13.03 1.28 14.82
N ARG A 174 -12.77 0.00 15.11
CA ARG A 174 -13.80 -1.05 15.01
C ARG A 174 -14.90 -0.87 16.04
N SER A 175 -14.56 -0.45 17.26
CA SER A 175 -15.56 -0.18 18.30
C SER A 175 -16.47 0.97 17.89
N GLU A 176 -15.92 2.03 17.30
CA GLU A 176 -16.68 3.13 16.72
C GLU A 176 -17.66 2.64 15.65
N ALA A 177 -17.20 1.81 14.70
CA ALA A 177 -18.06 1.25 13.66
C ALA A 177 -19.21 0.41 14.25
N LEU A 178 -18.94 -0.42 15.27
CA LEU A 178 -19.97 -1.23 15.93
C LEU A 178 -21.02 -0.40 16.67
N LEU A 179 -20.59 0.68 17.34
CA LEU A 179 -21.49 1.61 18.00
C LEU A 179 -22.37 2.34 16.98
N SER A 180 -21.79 2.80 15.86
CA SER A 180 -22.53 3.45 14.77
C SER A 180 -23.56 2.50 14.12
N LEU A 181 -23.20 1.22 13.94
CA LEU A 181 -24.10 0.19 13.42
C LEU A 181 -25.24 -0.18 14.39
N GLY A 182 -25.18 0.25 15.67
CA GLY A 182 -26.16 -0.07 16.70
C GLY A 182 -25.96 -1.44 17.37
N SER A 183 -24.84 -2.13 17.09
CA SER A 183 -24.49 -3.42 17.68
C SER A 183 -23.81 -3.24 19.05
N LEU A 184 -24.56 -2.72 20.02
CA LEU A 184 -24.05 -2.40 21.37
C LEU A 184 -23.42 -3.62 22.07
N ASP A 185 -23.99 -4.81 21.89
CA ASP A 185 -23.47 -6.05 22.49
C ASP A 185 -22.08 -6.44 21.94
N ASP A 186 -21.83 -6.19 20.64
CA ASP A 186 -20.52 -6.42 20.03
C ASP A 186 -19.52 -5.35 20.47
N ALA A 187 -19.94 -4.09 20.56
CA ALA A 187 -19.10 -3.00 21.04
C ALA A 187 -18.67 -3.23 22.51
N GLU A 188 -19.58 -3.68 23.38
CA GLU A 188 -19.28 -4.01 24.77
C GLU A 188 -18.29 -5.18 24.88
N ARG A 189 -18.48 -6.26 24.11
CA ARG A 189 -17.53 -7.39 24.06
C ARG A 189 -16.15 -6.91 23.65
N GLN A 190 -16.07 -6.06 22.63
CA GLN A 190 -14.80 -5.56 22.14
C GLN A 190 -14.09 -4.65 23.17
N ALA A 191 -14.82 -3.76 23.84
CA ALA A 191 -14.27 -2.92 24.88
C ALA A 191 -13.63 -3.76 26.02
N ARG A 192 -14.27 -4.88 26.39
CA ARG A 192 -13.71 -5.82 27.39
C ARG A 192 -12.41 -6.47 26.91
N ILE A 193 -12.33 -6.86 25.64
CA ILE A 193 -11.12 -7.44 25.05
C ILE A 193 -9.98 -6.41 25.05
N ALA A 194 -10.26 -5.17 24.64
CA ALA A 194 -9.27 -4.09 24.62
C ALA A 194 -8.71 -3.82 26.03
N VAL A 195 -9.57 -3.73 27.06
CA VAL A 195 -9.13 -3.56 28.45
C VAL A 195 -8.32 -4.77 28.95
N ALA A 196 -8.70 -5.99 28.57
CA ALA A 196 -7.98 -7.20 28.97
C ALA A 196 -6.60 -7.34 28.31
N PHE A 197 -6.42 -6.84 27.09
CA PHE A 197 -5.13 -6.89 26.38
C PHE A 197 -4.02 -6.10 27.09
N TYR A 198 -4.36 -5.10 27.90
CA TYR A 198 -3.40 -4.21 28.59
C TYR A 198 -3.32 -4.43 30.11
N ARG A 199 -3.89 -5.51 30.63
CA ARG A 199 -3.69 -5.95 32.02
C ARG A 199 -2.59 -7.00 32.10
#